data_AF-A0A2G1QIG3-F1
#
_entry.id   AF-A0A2G1QIG3-F1
#
_cell.length_a   1.000
_cell.length_b   1.000
_cell.length_c   1.000
_cell.angle_alpha   90.00
_cell.angle_beta   90.00
_cell.angle_gamma   90.00
#
_symmetry.space_group_name_H-M   'P 1'
#
loop_
_entity.id
_entity.type
_entity.pdbx_description
1 polymer ?
#
loop_
_entity_poly.entity_id
_entity_poly.type
_entity_poly.pdbx_seq_one_letter_code
_entity_poly.pdbx_strand_id
1 'polypeptide(L)'
;MHQRHFLFLFLLAGVVALAAALRLYLIPLTGVTGTAGAALAVLSALALIVAGIVLLTSDRPALRGLFLVLSFLGAAGLLAAGWFLHGWIIVAAMGVALLALLGLLVSRPETKATA
;
A
#
# COMPACT_ATOMS: atom_id res chain seq x y z
N MET A 1 19.19 -8.66 -6.10
CA MET A 1 18.76 -7.27 -6.44
C MET A 1 17.29 -7.15 -6.83
N HIS A 2 16.61 -8.18 -7.36
CA HIS A 2 15.21 -8.07 -7.84
C HIS A 2 14.16 -7.71 -6.77
N GLN A 3 14.35 -8.08 -5.51
CA GLN A 3 13.36 -7.82 -4.45
C GLN A 3 13.07 -6.34 -4.20
N ARG A 4 14.06 -5.45 -4.42
CA ARG A 4 13.88 -4.02 -4.17
C ARG A 4 12.91 -3.39 -5.18
N HIS A 5 12.81 -3.94 -6.38
CA HIS A 5 11.94 -3.41 -7.43
C HIS A 5 10.47 -3.51 -7.02
N PHE A 6 10.05 -4.62 -6.40
CA PHE A 6 8.68 -4.77 -5.88
C PHE A 6 8.37 -3.75 -4.79
N LEU A 7 9.33 -3.44 -3.92
CA LEU A 7 9.16 -2.40 -2.89
C LEU A 7 9.05 -1.00 -3.50
N PHE A 8 9.82 -0.69 -4.54
CA PHE A 8 9.69 0.57 -5.27
C PHE A 8 8.34 0.68 -5.98
N LEU A 9 7.84 -0.40 -6.60
CA LEU A 9 6.52 -0.44 -7.21
C LEU A 9 5.41 -0.21 -6.17
N PHE A 10 5.54 -0.85 -5.00
CA PHE A 10 4.61 -0.66 -3.88
C PHE A 10 4.62 0.79 -3.37
N LEU A 11 5.79 1.40 -3.20
CA LEU A 11 5.92 2.80 -2.79
C LEU A 11 5.33 3.77 -3.81
N LEU A 12 5.62 3.55 -5.10
CA LEU A 12 5.07 4.37 -6.18
C LEU A 12 3.55 4.28 -6.21
N ALA A 13 2.99 3.08 -6.07
CA ALA A 13 1.54 2.88 -5.96
C ALA A 13 0.95 3.60 -4.74
N GLY A 14 1.64 3.56 -3.59
CA GLY A 14 1.24 4.31 -2.39
C GLY A 14 1.21 5.82 -2.61
N VAL A 15 2.22 6.39 -3.28
CA VAL A 15 2.26 7.83 -3.61
C VAL A 15 1.14 8.22 -4.57
N VAL A 16 0.87 7.40 -5.59
CA VAL A 16 -0.24 7.61 -6.53
C VAL A 16 -1.59 7.57 -5.79
N ALA A 17 -1.78 6.59 -4.91
CA ALA A 17 -2.99 6.48 -4.10
C ALA A 17 -3.16 7.67 -3.15
N LEU A 18 -2.07 8.17 -2.56
CA LEU A 18 -2.08 9.36 -1.71
C LEU A 18 -2.51 10.62 -2.49
N ALA A 19 -1.91 10.85 -3.67
CA ALA A 19 -2.28 11.97 -4.52
C ALA A 19 -3.75 11.90 -4.95
N ALA A 20 -4.24 10.71 -5.29
CA ALA A 20 -5.64 10.49 -5.63
C ALA A 20 -6.58 10.70 -4.43
N ALA A 21 -6.22 10.20 -3.24
CA ALA A 21 -7.01 10.38 -2.02
C ALA A 21 -7.07 11.86 -1.60
N LEU A 22 -5.94 12.58 -1.71
CA LEU A 22 -5.89 14.03 -1.48
C LEU A 22 -6.79 14.78 -2.46
N ARG A 23 -6.76 14.42 -3.74
CA ARG A 23 -7.67 15.01 -4.74
C ARG A 23 -9.14 14.78 -4.36
N LEU A 24 -9.51 13.57 -3.97
CA LEU A 24 -10.88 13.25 -3.55
C LEU A 24 -11.27 13.93 -2.22
N TYR A 25 -10.31 14.28 -1.38
CA TYR A 25 -10.60 15.03 -0.15
C TYR A 25 -10.77 16.53 -0.41
N LEU A 26 -9.87 17.12 -1.20
CA LEU A 26 -9.83 18.57 -1.43
C LEU A 26 -10.83 19.04 -2.51
N ILE A 27 -11.07 18.20 -3.51
CA ILE A 27 -11.94 18.50 -4.65
C ILE A 27 -13.03 17.42 -4.69
N PRO A 28 -14.11 17.58 -3.91
CA PRO A 28 -15.18 16.60 -3.89
C PRO A 28 -15.89 16.58 -5.24
N LEU A 29 -15.89 15.41 -5.88
CA LEU A 29 -16.53 15.15 -7.19
C LEU A 29 -17.83 14.35 -7.04
N THR A 30 -18.08 13.81 -5.84
CA THR A 30 -19.26 13.01 -5.49
C THR A 30 -19.75 13.39 -4.10
N GLY A 31 -21.01 13.05 -3.78
CA GLY A 31 -21.60 13.30 -2.45
C GLY A 31 -20.95 12.54 -1.28
N VAL A 32 -20.00 11.63 -1.55
CA VAL A 32 -19.26 10.86 -0.52
C VAL A 32 -17.78 11.24 -0.42
N THR A 33 -17.27 12.06 -1.35
CA THR A 33 -15.91 12.61 -1.35
C THR A 33 -15.83 13.88 -0.50
N GLY A 34 -14.65 14.26 0.00
CA GLY A 34 -14.50 15.35 0.99
C GLY A 34 -15.00 15.02 2.40
N THR A 35 -15.26 13.75 2.69
CA THR A 35 -15.76 13.27 3.98
C THR A 35 -14.65 12.71 4.88
N ALA A 36 -15.02 12.32 6.10
CA ALA A 36 -14.12 11.59 7.00
C ALA A 36 -13.56 10.29 6.36
N GLY A 37 -14.32 9.63 5.49
CA GLY A 37 -13.85 8.45 4.75
C GLY A 37 -12.70 8.78 3.78
N ALA A 38 -12.75 9.94 3.13
CA ALA A 38 -11.65 10.42 2.28
C ALA A 38 -10.42 10.82 3.10
N ALA A 39 -10.60 11.43 4.28
CA ALA A 39 -9.50 11.70 5.19
C ALA A 39 -8.82 10.40 5.68
N LEU A 40 -9.61 9.37 6.02
CA LEU A 40 -9.09 8.05 6.38
C LEU A 40 -8.33 7.39 5.22
N ALA A 41 -8.79 7.54 3.98
CA ALA A 41 -8.07 7.04 2.81
C ALA A 41 -6.70 7.72 2.65
N VAL A 42 -6.59 9.03 2.89
CA VAL A 42 -5.32 9.77 2.91
C VAL A 42 -4.38 9.23 3.99
N LEU A 43 -4.89 9.05 5.21
CA LEU A 43 -4.09 8.52 6.33
C LEU A 43 -3.63 7.07 6.07
N SER A 44 -4.50 6.24 5.48
CA SER A 44 -4.16 4.87 5.11
C SER A 44 -3.07 4.83 4.02
N ALA A 45 -3.16 5.70 3.00
CA ALA A 45 -2.11 5.82 1.98
C ALA A 45 -0.76 6.25 2.59
N LEU A 46 -0.77 7.20 3.53
CA LEU A 46 0.43 7.60 4.26
C LEU A 46 1.02 6.45 5.08
N ALA A 47 0.17 5.70 5.80
CA ALA A 47 0.61 4.55 6.58
C ALA A 47 1.25 3.47 5.69
N LEU A 48 0.72 3.23 4.49
CA LEU A 48 1.30 2.31 3.52
C LEU A 48 2.65 2.78 2.98
N ILE A 49 2.82 4.07 2.71
CA ILE A 49 4.11 4.63 2.31
C ILE A 49 5.15 4.42 3.43
N VAL A 50 4.79 4.73 4.68
CA VAL A 50 5.66 4.49 5.84
C VAL A 50 6.00 3.00 5.95
N ALA A 51 5.01 2.11 5.79
CA ALA A 51 5.24 0.67 5.81
C ALA A 51 6.21 0.22 4.71
N GLY A 52 6.07 0.75 3.50
CA GLY A 52 6.97 0.47 2.38
C GLY A 52 8.40 0.94 2.64
N ILE A 53 8.57 2.11 3.26
CA ILE A 53 9.89 2.63 3.66
C ILE A 53 10.52 1.72 4.72
N VAL A 54 9.76 1.31 5.75
CA VAL A 54 10.25 0.40 6.78
C VAL A 54 10.64 -0.95 6.18
N LEU A 55 9.86 -1.48 5.24
CA LEU A 55 10.20 -2.73 4.53
C LEU A 55 11.45 -2.59 3.65
N LEU A 56 11.79 -1.40 3.19
CA LEU A 56 12.98 -1.11 2.39
C LEU A 56 14.25 -0.96 3.23
N THR A 57 14.12 -0.46 4.47
CA THR A 57 15.26 -0.12 5.34
C THR A 57 15.50 -1.10 6.47
N SER A 58 14.52 -1.93 6.85
CA SER A 58 14.64 -2.85 7.98
C SER A 58 15.16 -4.22 7.57
N ASP A 59 16.29 -4.62 8.15
CA ASP A 59 16.85 -5.97 8.04
C ASP A 59 16.29 -6.95 9.09
N ARG A 60 15.52 -6.46 10.07
CA ARG A 60 14.97 -7.29 11.16
C ARG A 60 13.80 -8.16 10.66
N PRO A 61 13.87 -9.50 10.78
CA PRO A 61 12.87 -10.40 10.20
C PRO A 61 11.49 -10.26 10.84
N ALA A 62 11.43 -10.09 12.17
CA ALA A 62 10.16 -9.93 12.90
C ALA A 62 9.43 -8.63 12.50
N LEU A 63 10.15 -7.51 12.43
CA LEU A 63 9.59 -6.22 12.02
C LEU A 63 9.11 -6.29 10.56
N ARG A 64 9.89 -6.92 9.69
CA ARG A 64 9.54 -7.10 8.28
C ARG A 64 8.29 -7.96 8.10
N GLY A 65 8.11 -9.01 8.91
CA GLY A 65 6.89 -9.82 8.92
C GLY A 65 5.66 -9.02 9.31
N LEU A 66 5.72 -8.30 10.42
CA LEU A 66 4.63 -7.43 10.89
C LEU A 66 4.22 -6.40 9.82
N PHE A 67 5.20 -5.66 9.30
CA PHE A 67 4.93 -4.61 8.31
C PHE A 67 4.40 -5.17 6.97
N LEU A 68 4.73 -6.41 6.61
CA LEU A 68 4.10 -7.06 5.46
C LEU A 68 2.62 -7.35 5.68
N VAL A 69 2.27 -7.93 6.83
CA VAL A 69 0.86 -8.19 7.15
C VAL A 69 0.07 -6.87 7.20
N LEU A 70 0.63 -5.85 7.85
CA LEU A 70 0.04 -4.50 7.89
C LEU A 70 -0.08 -3.88 6.48
N SER A 71 0.89 -4.10 5.60
CA SER A 71 0.83 -3.59 4.21
C SER A 71 -0.25 -4.28 3.40
N PHE A 72 -0.42 -5.60 3.53
CA PHE A 72 -1.51 -6.32 2.88
C PHE A 72 -2.88 -5.86 3.40
N LEU A 73 -3.04 -5.78 4.72
CA LEU A 73 -4.30 -5.37 5.34
C LEU A 73 -4.64 -3.92 5.01
N GLY A 74 -3.65 -3.03 5.06
CA GLY A 74 -3.80 -1.63 4.71
C GLY A 74 -4.12 -1.42 3.23
N ALA A 75 -3.46 -2.14 2.32
CA ALA A 75 -3.73 -2.06 0.89
C ALA A 75 -5.13 -2.60 0.54
N ALA A 76 -5.55 -3.71 1.16
CA ALA A 76 -6.90 -4.24 0.99
C ALA A 76 -7.96 -3.28 1.55
N GLY A 77 -7.73 -2.70 2.73
CA GLY A 77 -8.61 -1.70 3.32
C GLY A 77 -8.72 -0.44 2.46
N LEU A 78 -7.60 0.07 1.95
CA LEU A 78 -7.57 1.24 1.08
C LEU A 78 -8.20 0.95 -0.29
N LEU A 79 -8.09 -0.28 -0.80
CA LEU A 79 -8.80 -0.71 -2.01
C LEU A 79 -10.31 -0.66 -1.80
N ALA A 80 -10.80 -1.22 -0.69
CA ALA A 80 -12.22 -1.16 -0.34
C ALA A 80 -12.70 0.30 -0.16
N ALA A 81 -11.91 1.13 0.52
CA ALA A 81 -12.20 2.57 0.65
C ALA A 81 -12.24 3.26 -0.72
N GLY A 82 -11.27 2.98 -1.60
CA GLY A 82 -11.24 3.50 -2.96
C GLY A 82 -12.48 3.12 -3.77
N TRP A 83 -12.99 1.90 -3.58
CA TRP A 83 -14.24 1.46 -4.21
C TRP A 83 -15.44 2.29 -3.74
N PHE A 84 -15.63 2.45 -2.43
CA PHE A 84 -16.73 3.26 -1.90
C PHE A 84 -16.65 4.74 -2.30
N LEU A 85 -15.44 5.28 -2.37
CA LEU A 85 -15.19 6.67 -2.79
C LEU A 85 -15.32 6.88 -4.30
N HIS A 86 -15.55 5.84 -5.09
CA HIS A 86 -15.48 5.88 -6.55
C HIS A 86 -14.11 6.37 -7.06
N GLY A 87 -13.06 6.13 -6.27
CA GLY A 87 -11.68 6.48 -6.55
C GLY A 87 -11.00 5.42 -7.40
N TRP A 88 -11.35 5.33 -8.69
CA TRP A 88 -10.82 4.30 -9.61
C TRP A 88 -9.29 4.27 -9.67
N ILE A 89 -8.65 5.43 -9.54
CA ILE A 89 -7.19 5.55 -9.47
C ILE A 89 -6.63 4.86 -8.21
N ILE A 90 -7.29 5.02 -7.06
CA ILE A 90 -6.91 4.36 -5.80
C ILE A 90 -7.07 2.85 -5.94
N VAL A 91 -8.18 2.38 -6.53
CA VAL A 91 -8.42 0.95 -6.75
C VAL A 91 -7.35 0.34 -7.64
N ALA A 92 -7.03 0.98 -8.77
CA ALA A 92 -5.98 0.51 -9.68
C ALA A 92 -4.60 0.51 -9.00
N ALA A 93 -4.26 1.58 -8.27
CA ALA A 93 -3.01 1.68 -7.53
C ALA A 93 -2.88 0.59 -6.46
N MET A 94 -3.94 0.32 -5.69
CA MET A 94 -3.93 -0.74 -4.69
C MET A 94 -3.87 -2.14 -5.31
N GLY A 95 -4.45 -2.35 -6.49
CA GLY A 95 -4.24 -3.57 -7.27
C GLY A 95 -2.76 -3.80 -7.59
N VAL A 96 -2.06 -2.77 -8.08
CA VAL A 96 -0.62 -2.83 -8.34
C VAL A 96 0.18 -3.06 -7.05
N ALA A 97 -0.19 -2.38 -5.96
CA ALA A 97 0.46 -2.54 -4.66
C ALA A 97 0.35 -3.97 -4.13
N LEU A 98 -0.83 -4.59 -4.23
CA LEU A 98 -1.06 -5.99 -3.83
C LEU A 98 -0.25 -6.96 -4.70
N LEU A 99 -0.22 -6.76 -6.01
CA LEU A 99 0.60 -7.58 -6.92
C LEU A 99 2.09 -7.45 -6.60
N ALA A 100 2.56 -6.25 -6.27
CA ALA A 100 3.95 -6.04 -5.86
C ALA A 100 4.27 -6.75 -4.53
N LEU A 101 3.37 -6.70 -3.55
CA LEU A 101 3.51 -7.41 -2.28
C LEU A 101 3.50 -8.94 -2.47
N LEU A 102 2.66 -9.46 -3.36
CA LEU A 102 2.65 -10.88 -3.72
C LEU A 102 3.96 -11.29 -4.39
N GLY A 103 4.44 -10.51 -5.36
CA GLY A 103 5.74 -10.75 -6.00
C GLY A 103 6.90 -10.74 -5.01
N LEU A 104 6.86 -9.82 -4.04
CA LEU A 104 7.83 -9.76 -2.94
C LEU A 104 7.77 -11.01 -2.04
N LEU A 105 6.57 -11.52 -1.74
CA LEU A 105 6.38 -12.71 -0.92
C LEU A 105 6.88 -13.98 -1.63
N VAL A 106 6.52 -14.16 -2.91
CA VAL A 106 6.96 -15.28 -3.74
C VAL A 106 8.47 -15.28 -3.96
N SER A 107 9.08 -14.10 -4.09
CA SER A 107 10.52 -14.00 -4.33
C SER A 107 11.38 -14.35 -3.12
N ARG A 108 10.81 -14.61 -1.94
CA ARG A 108 11.57 -14.88 -0.71
C ARG A 108 12.40 -16.16 -0.89
N PRO A 109 13.73 -16.09 -0.77
CA PRO A 109 14.55 -17.29 -0.81
C PRO A 109 14.19 -18.16 0.40
N GLU A 110 13.94 -19.43 0.14
CA GLU A 110 13.73 -20.46 1.15
C GLU A 110 14.91 -20.37 2.12
N THR A 111 14.64 -20.07 3.39
CA THR A 111 15.63 -20.16 4.46
C THR A 111 16.18 -21.58 4.38
N LYS A 112 17.41 -21.74 3.89
CA LYS A 112 18.07 -23.05 3.90
C LYS A 112 18.04 -23.54 5.33
N ALA A 113 17.25 -24.57 5.58
CA ALA A 113 17.31 -25.35 6.80
C ALA A 113 18.70 -25.99 6.85
N THR A 114 19.61 -25.32 7.53
CA THR A 114 20.91 -25.82 7.97
C THR A 114 20.96 -25.51 9.47
N ALA A 115 21.15 -26.44 10.38
CA ALA A 115 21.39 -27.88 10.33
C ALA A 115 20.97 -28.46 11.69
#